data_AF-A0A428TZY0-F1
#
_entry.id   AF-A0A428TZY0-F1
#
_cell.length_a   1.000
_cell.length_b   1.000
_cell.length_c   1.000
_cell.angle_alpha   90.00
_cell.angle_beta   90.00
_cell.angle_gamma   90.00
#
_symmetry.space_group_name_H-M   'P 1'
#
loop_
_entity.id
_entity.type
_entity.pdbx_description
1 polymer ?
#
loop_
_entity_poly.entity_id
_entity_poly.type
_entity_poly.pdbx_seq_one_letter_code
_entity_poly.pdbx_strand_id
1 'polypeptide(L)'
;MKRPSRRPFDDGEDDEMEIVDPVRAALTWHEDEITIYDPEDEDDDGTGINGIGFKPTPALAQARAMKRRQQMAEYRKREENEARARRNQRRRRGPGITIGPEEKSPSRKVRFMDADAQNIAITTG
;
A
#
# COMPACT_ATOMS: atom_id res chain seq x y z
N MET A 1 40.23 11.63 50.66
CA MET A 1 39.77 12.39 49.49
C MET A 1 38.24 12.36 49.47
N LYS A 2 37.55 13.50 49.62
CA LYS A 2 36.08 13.61 49.59
C LYS A 2 35.65 13.95 48.15
N ARG A 3 34.72 13.19 47.57
CA ARG A 3 34.13 13.50 46.25
C ARG A 3 33.10 14.64 46.44
N PRO A 4 33.04 15.65 45.55
CA PRO A 4 32.00 16.67 45.64
C PRO A 4 30.65 16.05 45.26
N SER A 5 29.64 16.30 46.11
CA SER A 5 28.24 15.93 45.86
C SER A 5 27.75 16.64 44.62
N ARG A 6 27.21 15.90 43.64
CA ARG A 6 26.36 16.49 42.60
C ARG A 6 25.14 17.08 43.30
N ARG A 7 24.86 18.36 43.05
CA ARG A 7 23.57 18.95 43.46
C ARG A 7 22.46 18.22 42.69
N PRO A 8 21.30 17.94 43.31
CA PRO A 8 20.13 17.57 42.55
C PRO A 8 19.77 18.77 41.66
N PHE A 9 19.57 18.53 40.37
CA PHE A 9 18.97 19.52 39.49
C PHE A 9 17.51 19.61 39.90
N ASP A 10 17.13 20.77 40.41
CA ASP A 10 15.76 21.17 40.68
C ASP A 10 15.11 21.46 39.33
N ASP A 11 14.20 20.60 38.91
CA ASP A 11 13.47 20.63 37.63
C ASP A 11 12.15 21.41 37.73
N GLY A 12 12.06 22.32 38.70
CA GLY A 12 10.82 23.01 39.09
C GLY A 12 10.72 24.49 38.74
N GLU A 13 11.69 25.08 38.04
CA GLU A 13 11.56 26.42 37.46
C GLU A 13 11.45 26.26 35.95
N ASP A 14 10.22 26.23 35.44
CA ASP A 14 9.95 26.49 34.03
C ASP A 14 10.57 27.85 33.69
N ASP A 15 11.67 27.77 32.97
CA ASP A 15 12.67 28.79 32.67
C ASP A 15 12.04 30.08 32.09
N GLU A 16 11.66 31.03 32.93
CA GLU A 16 11.74 32.45 32.57
C GLU A 16 13.24 32.84 32.52
N MET A 17 13.99 32.27 31.58
CA MET A 17 15.36 32.68 31.31
C MET A 17 15.35 34.16 30.94
N GLU A 18 15.96 34.99 31.80
CA GLU A 18 16.09 36.42 31.54
C GLU A 18 16.79 36.63 30.19
N ILE A 19 16.06 37.21 29.23
CA ILE A 19 16.57 37.46 27.88
C ILE A 19 17.64 38.55 27.95
N VAL A 20 18.91 38.14 28.04
CA VAL A 20 20.06 39.04 28.17
C VAL A 20 20.25 39.93 26.92
N ASP A 21 19.89 39.41 25.73
CA ASP A 21 19.94 40.14 24.46
C ASP A 21 18.75 39.75 23.56
N PRO A 22 17.76 40.64 23.38
CA PRO A 22 16.56 40.34 22.62
C PRO A 22 16.80 40.16 21.12
N VAL A 23 17.81 40.82 20.55
CA VAL A 23 18.13 40.71 19.12
C VAL A 23 18.73 39.33 18.84
N ARG A 24 19.59 38.86 19.74
CA ARG A 24 20.18 37.52 19.65
C ARG A 24 19.16 36.41 19.95
N ALA A 25 18.28 36.63 20.92
CA ALA A 25 17.26 35.65 21.29
C ALA A 25 16.22 35.44 20.18
N ALA A 26 15.81 36.51 19.48
CA ALA A 26 14.92 36.41 18.32
C ALA A 26 15.53 35.68 17.10
N LEU A 27 16.84 35.39 17.13
CA LEU A 27 17.54 34.61 16.09
C LEU A 27 17.71 33.13 16.46
N THR A 28 17.20 32.70 17.63
CA THR A 28 17.19 31.30 18.05
C THR A 28 15.79 30.73 17.98
N TRP A 29 15.66 29.44 17.68
CA TRP A 29 14.36 28.76 17.67
C TRP A 29 13.71 28.87 19.04
N HIS A 30 12.48 29.41 19.08
CA HIS A 30 11.66 29.46 20.27
C HIS A 30 10.84 28.18 20.44
N GLU A 31 10.47 27.84 21.67
CA GLU A 31 9.69 26.63 21.96
C GLU A 31 8.30 26.67 21.30
N ASP A 32 7.71 27.86 21.22
CA ASP A 32 6.44 28.12 20.52
C ASP A 32 6.51 27.87 18.99
N GLU A 33 7.71 27.85 18.42
CA GLU A 33 7.93 27.59 16.99
C GLU A 33 8.16 26.10 16.68
N ILE A 34 8.37 25.27 17.71
CA ILE A 34 8.48 23.82 17.53
C ILE A 34 7.06 23.27 17.47
N THR A 35 6.59 22.94 16.27
CA THR A 35 5.29 22.27 16.13
C THR A 35 5.34 20.94 16.87
N ILE A 36 4.52 20.82 17.92
CA ILE A 36 4.37 19.60 18.69
C ILE A 36 3.97 18.48 17.72
N TYR A 37 4.77 17.41 17.71
CA TYR A 37 4.52 16.22 16.91
C TYR A 37 3.28 15.50 17.44
N ASP A 38 2.25 15.35 16.60
CA ASP A 38 1.11 14.48 16.87
C ASP A 38 1.41 13.07 16.34
N PRO A 39 1.61 12.07 17.22
CA PRO A 39 1.83 10.69 16.79
C PRO A 39 0.60 10.05 16.12
N GLU A 40 -0.58 10.67 16.24
CA GLU A 40 -1.83 10.23 15.61
C GLU A 40 -2.25 11.13 14.43
N ASP A 41 -1.34 11.96 13.90
CA ASP A 41 -1.61 12.84 12.75
C ASP A 41 -2.20 12.04 11.58
N GLU A 42 -3.46 12.33 11.23
CA GLU A 42 -4.21 11.66 10.16
C GLU A 42 -3.59 11.93 8.78
N ASP A 43 -2.83 13.02 8.64
CA ASP A 43 -2.16 13.44 7.41
C ASP A 43 -0.71 12.91 7.31
N ASP A 44 -0.16 12.27 8.35
CA ASP A 44 1.14 11.61 8.29
C ASP A 44 1.03 10.30 7.49
N ASP A 45 1.54 10.33 6.26
CA ASP A 45 1.62 9.17 5.38
C ASP A 45 2.55 8.06 5.91
N GLY A 46 3.23 8.31 7.03
CA GLY A 46 4.16 7.44 7.72
C GLY A 46 5.46 7.24 6.93
N THR A 47 5.65 7.95 5.82
CA THR A 47 6.86 7.87 5.01
C THR A 47 7.99 8.69 5.63
N GLY A 48 7.64 9.71 6.44
CA GLY A 48 8.56 10.70 6.98
C GLY A 48 9.00 11.70 5.90
N ILE A 49 9.71 12.76 6.31
CA ILE A 49 10.21 13.80 5.40
C ILE A 49 11.22 13.18 4.41
N ASN A 50 10.93 13.21 3.12
CA ASN A 50 11.83 13.00 1.95
C ASN A 50 13.24 12.39 2.18
N GLY A 51 13.34 11.23 2.84
CA GLY A 51 14.62 10.53 3.08
C GLY A 51 15.38 10.88 4.37
N ILE A 52 14.87 11.79 5.20
CA ILE A 52 15.35 12.02 6.58
C ILE A 52 14.22 11.59 7.52
N GLY A 53 14.16 10.28 7.78
CA GLY A 53 13.13 9.69 8.62
C GLY A 53 13.65 8.40 9.25
N PHE A 54 13.27 8.18 10.50
CA PHE A 54 13.57 7.00 11.29
C PHE A 54 13.27 5.74 10.46
N LYS A 55 14.22 4.79 10.37
CA LYS A 55 13.96 3.52 9.67
C LYS A 55 12.71 2.89 10.31
N PRO A 56 11.63 2.64 9.55
CA PRO A 56 10.43 2.06 10.13
C PRO A 56 10.81 0.76 10.81
N THR A 57 10.19 0.48 11.96
CA THR A 57 10.43 -0.77 12.67
C THR A 57 10.20 -1.93 11.70
N PRO A 58 10.98 -3.03 11.76
CA PRO A 58 10.89 -4.12 10.79
C PRO A 58 9.47 -4.66 10.60
N ALA A 59 8.69 -4.71 11.69
CA ALA A 59 7.28 -5.09 11.66
C ALA A 59 6.42 -4.13 10.82
N LEU A 60 6.63 -2.81 10.98
CA LEU A 60 5.92 -1.78 10.25
C LEU A 60 6.28 -1.78 8.76
N ALA A 61 7.55 -1.99 8.43
CA ALA A 61 8.01 -2.13 7.05
C ALA A 61 7.34 -3.33 6.34
N GLN A 62 7.25 -4.48 7.03
CA GLN A 62 6.56 -5.66 6.51
C GLN A 62 5.05 -5.42 6.34
N ALA A 63 4.40 -4.79 7.32
CA ALA A 63 2.98 -4.44 7.23
C ALA A 63 2.70 -3.53 6.02
N ARG A 64 3.57 -2.53 5.78
CA ARG A 64 3.48 -1.65 4.61
C ARG A 64 3.67 -2.41 3.30
N ALA A 65 4.67 -3.30 3.22
CA ALA A 65 4.90 -4.12 2.03
C ALA A 65 3.69 -5.02 1.72
N MET A 66 3.06 -5.58 2.74
CA MET A 66 1.84 -6.40 2.62
C MET A 66 0.64 -5.57 2.11
N LYS A 67 0.39 -4.39 2.68
CA LYS A 67 -0.65 -3.47 2.20
C LYS A 67 -0.43 -3.08 0.73
N ARG A 68 0.81 -2.72 0.37
CA ARG A 68 1.16 -2.39 -1.03
C ARG A 68 0.92 -3.58 -1.97
N ARG A 69 1.26 -4.80 -1.55
CA ARG A 69 1.03 -6.01 -2.33
C ARG A 69 -0.47 -6.27 -2.55
N GLN A 70 -1.30 -6.04 -1.53
CA GLN A 70 -2.75 -6.18 -1.62
C GLN A 70 -3.34 -5.17 -2.62
N GLN A 71 -2.99 -3.89 -2.49
CA GLN A 71 -3.44 -2.84 -3.41
C GLN A 71 -3.09 -3.17 -4.87
N MET A 72 -1.86 -3.63 -5.12
CA MET A 72 -1.42 -4.03 -6.46
C MET A 72 -2.17 -5.27 -6.98
N ALA A 73 -2.45 -6.24 -6.12
CA ALA A 73 -3.23 -7.42 -6.49
C ALA A 73 -4.68 -7.06 -6.82
N GLU A 74 -5.30 -6.19 -6.04
CA GLU A 74 -6.66 -5.67 -6.29
C GLU A 74 -6.74 -4.90 -7.59
N TYR A 75 -5.76 -4.03 -7.85
CA TYR A 75 -5.68 -3.29 -9.10
C TYR A 75 -5.56 -4.24 -10.31
N ARG A 76 -4.64 -5.21 -10.25
CA ARG A 76 -4.51 -6.24 -11.30
C ARG A 76 -5.79 -7.04 -11.51
N LYS A 77 -6.49 -7.41 -10.42
CA LYS A 77 -7.75 -8.13 -10.47
C LYS A 77 -8.84 -7.30 -11.18
N ARG A 78 -8.91 -5.99 -10.91
CA ARG A 78 -9.83 -5.07 -11.59
C ARG A 78 -9.56 -5.04 -13.09
N GLU A 79 -8.30 -4.85 -13.47
CA GLU A 79 -7.88 -4.85 -14.88
C GLU A 79 -8.19 -6.18 -15.58
N GLU A 80 -7.89 -7.32 -14.95
CA GLU A 80 -8.19 -8.64 -15.51
C GLU A 80 -9.70 -8.86 -15.70
N ASN A 81 -10.49 -8.46 -14.71
CA ASN A 81 -11.94 -8.56 -14.76
C ASN A 81 -12.52 -7.69 -15.87
N GLU A 82 -12.03 -6.47 -16.06
CA GLU A 82 -12.45 -5.60 -17.15
C GLU A 82 -12.08 -6.19 -18.51
N ALA A 83 -10.87 -6.73 -18.65
CA ALA A 83 -10.44 -7.41 -19.87
C ALA A 83 -11.31 -8.64 -20.19
N ARG A 84 -11.65 -9.44 -19.16
CA ARG A 84 -12.55 -10.61 -19.29
C ARG A 84 -13.97 -10.17 -19.64
N ALA A 85 -14.48 -9.11 -19.02
CA ALA A 85 -15.79 -8.53 -19.31
C ALA A 85 -15.86 -8.02 -20.75
N ARG A 86 -14.85 -7.30 -21.24
CA ARG A 86 -14.73 -6.86 -22.64
C ARG A 86 -14.74 -8.04 -23.61
N ARG A 87 -14.02 -9.13 -23.30
CA ARG A 87 -14.05 -10.38 -24.09
C ARG A 87 -15.44 -11.03 -24.08
N ASN A 88 -16.09 -11.08 -22.91
CA ASN A 88 -17.42 -11.65 -22.79
C ASN A 88 -18.47 -10.81 -23.52
N GLN A 89 -18.35 -9.48 -23.50
CA GLN A 89 -19.20 -8.58 -24.25
C GLN A 89 -19.06 -8.80 -25.76
N ARG A 90 -17.83 -8.96 -26.27
CA ARG A 90 -17.58 -9.35 -27.68
C ARG A 90 -18.22 -10.70 -28.03
N ARG A 91 -18.17 -11.68 -27.13
CA ARG A 91 -18.85 -12.98 -27.32
C ARG A 91 -20.37 -12.87 -27.30
N ARG A 92 -20.92 -12.13 -26.33
CA ARG A 92 -22.38 -11.99 -26.12
C ARG A 92 -23.06 -11.08 -27.13
N ARG A 93 -22.34 -10.15 -27.77
CA ARG A 93 -22.92 -9.26 -28.79
C ARG A 93 -23.40 -9.99 -30.05
N GLY A 94 -23.07 -11.28 -30.21
CA GLY A 94 -23.50 -12.08 -31.36
C GLY A 94 -22.98 -11.53 -32.69
N PRO A 95 -23.12 -12.28 -33.79
CA PRO A 95 -22.67 -11.83 -35.12
C PRO A 95 -23.50 -10.66 -35.72
N GLY A 96 -24.39 -10.02 -34.97
CA GLY A 96 -25.34 -9.02 -35.49
C GLY A 96 -24.98 -7.54 -35.27
N ILE A 97 -23.87 -7.22 -34.60
CA ILE A 97 -23.40 -5.83 -34.48
C ILE A 97 -21.93 -5.71 -34.83
N THR A 98 -21.57 -6.23 -36.00
CA THR A 98 -20.39 -5.80 -36.75
C THR A 98 -20.82 -4.70 -37.70
N ILE A 99 -20.29 -3.50 -37.51
CA ILE A 99 -20.25 -2.51 -38.60
C ILE A 99 -19.16 -3.02 -39.57
N GLY A 100 -19.54 -3.86 -40.54
CA GLY A 100 -18.74 -4.25 -41.74
C GLY A 100 -17.89 -5.54 -41.68
N PRO A 101 -17.50 -6.08 -42.85
CA PRO A 101 -18.34 -6.88 -43.75
C PRO A 101 -18.23 -8.38 -43.44
N GLU A 102 -19.38 -9.04 -43.58
CA GLU A 102 -19.68 -10.42 -43.16
C GLU A 102 -19.09 -11.46 -44.12
N GLU A 103 -18.00 -12.12 -43.71
CA GLU A 103 -17.56 -13.40 -44.28
C GLU A 103 -17.86 -14.50 -43.24
N LYS A 104 -18.87 -15.33 -43.53
CA LYS A 104 -19.41 -16.36 -42.64
C LYS A 104 -18.36 -17.46 -42.39
N SER A 105 -17.61 -17.33 -41.29
CA SER A 105 -16.69 -18.39 -40.86
C SER A 105 -17.47 -19.60 -40.30
N PRO A 106 -17.12 -20.85 -40.71
CA PRO A 106 -17.86 -22.04 -40.32
C PRO A 106 -17.73 -22.29 -38.82
N SER A 107 -18.85 -22.59 -38.17
CA SER A 107 -18.94 -22.89 -36.75
C SER A 107 -18.03 -24.07 -36.38
N ARG A 108 -17.00 -23.78 -35.58
CA ARG A 108 -15.95 -24.72 -35.20
C ARG A 108 -16.52 -25.75 -34.21
N LYS A 109 -16.99 -26.89 -34.73
CA LYS A 109 -17.47 -28.03 -33.92
C LYS A 109 -16.27 -28.76 -33.31
N VAL A 110 -16.21 -28.84 -31.99
CA VAL A 110 -15.22 -29.64 -31.25
C VAL A 110 -15.84 -31.01 -30.99
N ARG A 111 -15.16 -32.08 -31.41
CA ARG A 111 -15.52 -33.48 -31.08
C ARG A 111 -14.74 -33.87 -29.84
N PHE A 112 -15.43 -34.18 -28.75
CA PHE A 112 -14.81 -34.88 -27.62
C PHE A 112 -14.82 -36.38 -27.94
N MET A 113 -13.64 -36.99 -28.00
CA MET A 113 -13.48 -38.44 -28.00
C MET A 113 -12.86 -38.81 -26.67
N ASP A 114 -13.68 -39.08 -25.65
CA ASP A 114 -13.28 -39.74 -24.41
C ASP A 114 -14.54 -40.04 -23.59
N ALA A 115 -15.18 -41.16 -23.89
CA ALA A 115 -16.24 -41.74 -23.05
C ALA A 115 -16.18 -43.27 -23.00
N ASP A 116 -15.55 -43.93 -23.98
CA ASP A 116 -15.59 -45.39 -24.08
C ASP A 116 -14.40 -46.13 -23.45
N ALA A 117 -13.32 -45.43 -23.06
CA ALA A 117 -12.12 -46.08 -22.52
C ALA A 117 -12.19 -46.42 -21.02
N GLN A 118 -13.14 -45.84 -20.26
CA GLN A 118 -13.22 -46.02 -18.79
C GLN A 118 -14.09 -47.21 -18.36
N ASN A 119 -14.93 -47.77 -19.24
CA ASN A 119 -15.86 -48.84 -18.88
C ASN A 119 -15.30 -50.26 -19.08
N ILE A 120 -14.13 -50.41 -19.71
CA ILE A 120 -13.53 -51.73 -20.01
C ILE A 120 -12.68 -52.24 -18.83
N ALA A 121 -12.19 -51.34 -17.96
CA ALA A 121 -11.25 -51.70 -16.89
C ALA A 121 -11.91 -52.28 -15.62
N ILE A 122 -13.25 -52.28 -15.49
CA ILE A 122 -13.95 -52.63 -14.23
C ILE A 122 -14.49 -54.07 -14.24
N THR A 123 -14.49 -54.79 -15.38
CA THR A 123 -15.13 -56.11 -15.51
C THR A 123 -14.17 -57.31 -15.55
N THR A 124 -12.91 -57.13 -15.13
CA THR A 124 -11.95 -58.24 -14.97
C THR A 124 -11.20 -58.09 -13.65
N GLY A 125 -11.74 -58.72 -12.61
CA GLY A 125 -11.18 -58.81 -11.27
C GLY A 125 -11.94 -59.83 -10.44
#